data_AF-A0AAF0QKF8-F1
#
_entry.id   AF-A0AAF0QKF8-F1
#
_cell.length_a   1.000
_cell.length_b   1.000
_cell.length_c   1.000
_cell.angle_alpha   90.00
_cell.angle_beta   90.00
_cell.angle_gamma   90.00
#
_symmetry.space_group_name_H-M   'P 1'
#
loop_
_entity.id
_entity.type
_entity.pdbx_description
1 polymer ?
#
loop_
_entity_poly.entity_id
_entity_poly.type
_entity_poly.pdbx_seq_one_letter_code
_entity_poly.pdbx_strand_id
1 'polypeptide(L)'
;MFDIFQEFSLAIGLVANVDKSSIYFGGVPTSTQNEILHDLGFSQGYLPSRYLGVPLSTKRVSILQYHPLIDKIMSRIQSWI
;
A
#
# COMPACT_ATOMS: atom_id res chain seq x y z
N MET A 1 13.18 15.01 7.19
CA MET A 1 12.22 13.94 7.55
C MET A 1 12.54 12.65 6.80
N PHE A 2 12.74 12.71 5.47
CA PHE A 2 13.20 11.55 4.71
C PHE A 2 14.61 11.10 5.08
N ASP A 3 15.51 12.02 5.42
CA ASP A 3 16.87 11.68 5.88
C ASP A 3 16.85 10.83 7.16
N ILE A 4 15.93 11.15 8.09
CA ILE A 4 15.72 10.38 9.33
C ILE A 4 15.21 8.98 9.00
N PHE A 5 14.28 8.87 8.04
CA PHE A 5 13.81 7.58 7.56
C PHE A 5 14.93 6.76 6.91
N GLN A 6 15.83 7.40 6.16
CA GLN A 6 16.96 6.75 5.52
C GLN A 6 17.99 6.29 6.55
N GLU A 7 18.30 7.11 7.55
CA GLU A 7 19.18 6.73 8.67
C GLU A 7 18.62 5.53 9.44
N PHE A 8 17.32 5.57 9.77
CA PHE A 8 16.63 4.44 10.40
C PHE A 8 16.70 3.18 9.53
N SER A 9 16.40 3.31 8.23
CA SER A 9 16.42 2.22 7.26
C SER A 9 17.78 1.53 7.19
N LEU A 10 18.85 2.33 7.18
CA LEU A 10 20.23 1.84 7.19
C LEU A 10 20.57 1.15 8.52
N ALA A 11 20.16 1.73 9.65
CA ALA A 11 20.44 1.18 10.98
C ALA A 11 19.83 -0.21 11.19
N ILE A 12 18.64 -0.47 10.65
CA ILE A 12 17.95 -1.76 10.81
C ILE A 12 18.00 -2.66 9.57
N GLY A 13 18.62 -2.21 8.48
CA GLY A 13 18.72 -2.96 7.22
C GLY A 13 17.40 -3.09 6.44
N LEU A 14 16.41 -2.23 6.69
CA LEU A 14 15.13 -2.22 5.98
C LEU A 14 15.03 -0.99 5.09
N VAL A 15 15.32 -1.15 3.79
CA VAL A 15 15.24 -0.08 2.80
C VAL A 15 13.93 -0.16 2.03
N ALA A 16 13.24 0.98 1.89
CA ALA A 16 12.05 1.07 1.05
C ALA A 16 12.41 0.78 -0.42
N ASN A 17 11.67 -0.14 -1.04
CA ASN A 17 11.82 -0.43 -2.46
C ASN A 17 10.94 0.54 -3.26
N VAL A 18 11.56 1.48 -3.96
CA VAL A 18 10.87 2.53 -4.73
C VAL A 18 10.00 1.94 -5.85
N ASP A 19 10.46 0.87 -6.51
CA ASP A 19 9.74 0.23 -7.63
C ASP A 19 8.49 -0.54 -7.18
N LYS A 20 8.45 -0.99 -5.92
CA LYS A 20 7.35 -1.75 -5.33
C LYS A 20 6.45 -0.94 -4.41
N SER A 21 6.77 0.34 -4.23
CA SER A 21 6.06 1.22 -3.30
C SER A 21 5.43 2.38 -4.07
N SER A 22 4.28 2.83 -3.60
CA SER A 22 3.58 3.98 -4.18
C SER A 22 3.02 4.87 -3.09
N ILE A 23 2.98 6.18 -3.35
CA ILE A 23 2.39 7.18 -2.46
C ILE A 23 0.92 7.37 -2.83
N TYR A 24 0.04 7.33 -1.84
CA TYR A 24 -1.39 7.57 -2.01
C TYR A 24 -1.77 8.87 -1.29
N PHE A 25 -2.37 9.80 -2.03
CA PHE A 25 -2.78 11.10 -1.49
C PHE A 25 -4.28 11.15 -1.18
N GLY A 26 -4.63 11.82 -0.09
CA GLY A 26 -6.02 12.15 0.26
C GLY A 26 -6.10 13.58 0.76
N GLY A 27 -6.87 14.44 0.06
CA GLY A 27 -7.07 15.84 0.47
C GLY A 27 -5.85 16.76 0.34
N VAL A 28 -4.80 16.34 -0.39
CA VAL A 28 -3.58 17.14 -0.60
C VAL A 28 -3.67 17.92 -1.93
N PRO A 29 -3.33 19.22 -1.98
CA PRO A 29 -3.29 19.98 -3.23
C PRO A 29 -2.30 19.38 -4.25
N THR A 30 -2.64 19.40 -5.54
CA THR A 30 -1.82 18.80 -6.60
C THR A 30 -0.40 19.36 -6.67
N SER A 31 -0.20 20.65 -6.39
CA SER A 31 1.14 21.25 -6.34
C SER A 31 2.02 20.56 -5.29
N THR A 32 1.49 20.38 -4.09
CA THR A 32 2.18 19.70 -2.99
C THR A 32 2.38 18.21 -3.28
N GLN A 33 1.44 17.56 -3.96
CA GLN A 33 1.64 16.16 -4.39
C GLN A 33 2.85 16.04 -5.32
N ASN A 34 2.97 16.95 -6.29
CA ASN A 34 4.07 16.93 -7.25
C ASN A 34 5.43 17.21 -6.59
N GLU A 35 5.49 18.15 -5.65
CA GLU A 35 6.69 18.42 -4.86
C GLU A 35 7.14 17.16 -4.08
N ILE A 36 6.20 16.50 -3.38
CA ILE A 36 6.49 15.28 -2.61
C ILE A 36 6.97 14.14 -3.53
N LEU A 37 6.31 13.94 -4.68
CA LEU A 37 6.70 12.88 -5.62
C LEU A 37 8.08 13.13 -6.22
N HIS A 38 8.38 14.39 -6.55
CA HIS A 38 9.70 14.79 -7.05
C HIS A 38 10.79 14.55 -6.01
N ASP A 39 10.55 14.94 -4.76
CA ASP A 39 11.55 14.87 -3.71
C ASP A 39 11.83 13.44 -3.23
N LEU A 40 10.82 12.56 -3.26
CA LEU A 40 10.95 11.18 -2.77
C LEU A 40 11.19 10.15 -3.88
N GLY A 41 10.89 10.47 -5.14
CA GLY A 41 11.11 9.58 -6.29
C GLY A 41 10.16 8.38 -6.39
N PHE A 42 9.14 8.27 -5.54
CA PHE A 42 8.13 7.21 -5.61
C PHE A 42 7.05 7.52 -6.64
N SER A 43 6.42 6.47 -7.16
CA SER A 43 5.24 6.60 -8.01
C SER A 43 3.99 6.97 -7.22
N GLN A 44 3.06 7.72 -7.84
CA GLN A 44 1.74 7.94 -7.27
C GLN A 44 0.84 6.72 -7.49
N GLY A 45 0.21 6.25 -6.42
CA GLY A 45 -0.83 5.23 -6.45
C GLY A 45 -2.23 5.86 -6.43
N TYR A 46 -3.21 5.14 -7.00
CA TYR A 46 -4.62 5.53 -7.00
C TYR A 46 -5.49 4.44 -6.37
N LEU A 47 -6.55 4.88 -5.68
CA LEU A 47 -7.55 4.01 -5.10
C LEU A 47 -8.81 3.96 -5.99
N PRO A 48 -9.53 2.82 -6.02
CA PRO A 48 -9.27 1.59 -5.28
C PRO A 48 -8.14 0.74 -5.90
N SER A 49 -7.13 0.38 -5.12
CA SER A 49 -6.10 -0.60 -5.53
C SER A 49 -6.45 -1.99 -4.97
N ARG A 50 -5.84 -3.08 -5.44
CA ARG A 50 -6.06 -4.41 -4.83
C ARG A 50 -4.88 -4.79 -3.96
N TYR A 51 -5.14 -5.13 -2.70
CA TYR A 51 -4.16 -5.74 -1.81
C TYR A 51 -4.61 -7.16 -1.47
N LEU A 52 -3.75 -8.15 -1.74
CA LEU A 52 -4.05 -9.58 -1.55
C LEU A 52 -5.35 -10.08 -2.22
N GLY A 53 -5.81 -9.38 -3.27
CA GLY A 53 -7.04 -9.70 -4.00
C GLY A 53 -8.29 -8.94 -3.52
N VAL A 54 -8.19 -8.18 -2.41
CA VAL A 54 -9.28 -7.36 -1.87
C VAL A 54 -9.08 -5.89 -2.25
N PRO A 55 -10.14 -5.14 -2.62
CA PRO A 55 -10.03 -3.72 -2.85
C PRO A 55 -9.54 -2.99 -1.59
N LEU A 56 -8.37 -2.37 -1.67
CA LEU A 56 -7.93 -1.33 -0.75
C LEU A 56 -8.73 -0.08 -1.08
N SER A 57 -9.50 0.40 -0.11
CA SER A 57 -10.44 1.51 -0.28
C SER A 57 -10.32 2.46 0.91
N THR A 58 -10.60 3.75 0.67
CA THR A 58 -10.75 4.74 1.75
C THR A 58 -12.03 4.53 2.57
N LYS A 59 -12.97 3.72 2.07
CA LYS A 59 -14.22 3.35 2.74
C LYS A 59 -14.12 1.96 3.35
N ARG A 60 -14.92 1.70 4.39
CA ARG A 60 -15.09 0.36 4.96
C ARG A 60 -15.48 -0.61 3.86
N VAL A 61 -14.64 -1.62 3.63
CA VAL A 61 -14.87 -2.68 2.66
C VAL A 61 -16.08 -3.49 3.11
N SER A 62 -17.02 -3.75 2.19
CA SER A 62 -18.23 -4.50 2.52
C SER A 62 -17.91 -5.98 2.74
N ILE A 63 -18.76 -6.69 3.50
CA ILE A 63 -18.64 -8.15 3.68
C ILE A 63 -18.57 -8.87 2.33
N LEU A 64 -19.35 -8.42 1.33
CA LEU A 64 -19.33 -9.00 -0.01
C LEU A 64 -17.97 -8.84 -0.69
N GLN A 65 -17.27 -7.71 -0.48
CA GLN A 65 -15.94 -7.48 -1.03
C GLN A 65 -14.84 -8.32 -0.34
N TYR A 66 -15.09 -8.80 0.89
CA TYR A 66 -14.18 -9.72 1.59
C TYR A 66 -14.35 -11.19 1.20
N HIS A 67 -15.46 -11.57 0.56
CA HIS A 67 -15.76 -12.97 0.22
C HIS A 67 -14.60 -13.70 -0.47
N PRO A 68 -13.90 -13.11 -1.48
CA PRO A 68 -12.77 -13.78 -2.13
C PRO A 68 -11.61 -14.12 -1.18
N LEU A 69 -11.39 -13.31 -0.14
CA LEU A 69 -10.37 -13.57 0.87
C LEU A 69 -10.80 -14.72 1.78
N ILE A 70 -12.07 -14.74 2.20
CA ILE A 70 -12.64 -15.82 3.00
C ILE A 70 -12.52 -17.15 2.25
N ASP A 71 -12.92 -17.18 0.98
CA ASP A 71 -12.84 -18.39 0.14
C ASP A 71 -11.39 -18.90 0.04
N LYS A 72 -10.43 -17.99 -0.14
CA LYS A 72 -9.00 -18.34 -0.21
C LYS A 72 -8.46 -18.90 1.10
N ILE A 73 -8.92 -18.38 2.24
CA ILE A 73 -8.55 -18.90 3.57
C ILE A 73 -9.17 -20.30 3.76
N MET A 74 -10.47 -20.45 3.48
CA MET A 74 -11.18 -21.72 3.63
C MET A 74 -10.59 -22.82 2.73
N SER A 75 -10.27 -22.50 1.47
CA SER A 75 -9.63 -23.42 0.54
C SER A 75 -8.28 -23.93 1.06
N ARG A 76 -7.49 -23.07 1.71
CA ARG A 76 -6.21 -23.48 2.32
C ARG A 76 -6.42 -24.39 3.52
N ILE A 77 -7.37 -24.07 4.40
CA ILE A 77 -7.69 -24.91 5.56
C ILE A 77 -8.17 -26.29 5.12
N GLN A 78 -9.09 -26.34 4.15
CA GLN A 78 -9.63 -27.58 3.62
C GLN A 78 -8.58 -28.43 2.90
N SER A 79 -7.56 -27.82 2.28
CA SER A 79 -6.48 -28.57 1.62
C SER A 79 -5.54 -29.30 2.59
N TRP A 80 -5.62 -29.00 3.90
CA TRP A 80 -4.82 -29.65 4.94
C TRP A 80 -5.57 -30.75 5.68
N ILE A 81 -6.88 -30.87 5.43
CA ILE A 81 -7.74 -31.93 5.94
C ILE A 81 -7.80 -33.02 4.87
#